data_AF-A0A7X9A569-F1
#
_entry.id   AF-A0A7X9A569-F1
#
_cell.length_a   1.000
_cell.length_b   1.000
_cell.length_c   1.000
_cell.angle_alpha   90.00
_cell.angle_beta   90.00
_cell.angle_gamma   90.00
#
_symmetry.space_group_name_H-M   'P 1'
#
loop_
_entity.id
_entity.type
_entity.pdbx_description
1 polymer ?
#
loop_
_entity_poly.entity_id
_entity_poly.type
_entity_poly.pdbx_seq_one_letter_code
_entity_poly.pdbx_strand_id
1 'polypeptide(L)'
;MGFLQAVYSLGVMANRKYAESPLASIINFLQLPYSLQEPEDKRTYVIRIWLDVAQPAGEIVRINGVSKIDRIEYQTISDDEEKIRERCLYREPAGKNVQWQFSPLYKLGKGNANAKTALLGTGWQTDKNCRFYKIRHRVLNDYERTGCFSHGSVDRIMNGLLAHINQIAAYWSDQKCSYLLLFGVEQEGTFLYPGEVAAFIKYFRKKLNYDDVQAQDGHYNCPTIKSRCALCGKLSGKVETLDKIFKFATFDKPGFLPGIKNCEGVRKKVYPVCPQCYAILSAGKNIIDNKFVSVHIIPGINLYVIPEIVAFHQTNYQTSELTEEFLESGIKNERLLFENLARRGVGLNFHFLFTETNRAQVIVHYLVEDVSSCRLRELQEIWKETCAAFQKNVENEHEDRCSLDNVFGLIVVMLFSLSGKGEQDKTVMREKALAVICALLNNNRVDVVEIKRLMVTRFAGLFTDPDWMRPKEKGKMPGKIKLKGMMEVVDFLMRVNRRRKDESGLVS
;
A
#
# COMPACT_ATOMS: atom_id res chain seq x y z
N MET A 1 16.21 1.06 13.98
CA MET A 1 15.69 0.95 12.60
C MET A 1 14.88 2.21 12.34
N GLY A 2 15.43 3.11 11.54
CA GLY A 2 14.80 4.40 11.20
C GLY A 2 13.45 4.18 10.50
N PHE A 3 13.37 3.17 9.62
CA PHE A 3 12.13 2.78 8.95
C PHE A 3 10.96 2.55 9.92
N LEU A 4 11.13 1.71 10.95
CA LEU A 4 10.05 1.40 11.90
C LEU A 4 9.68 2.62 12.74
N GLN A 5 10.65 3.46 13.07
CA GLN A 5 10.42 4.70 13.79
C GLN A 5 9.63 5.69 12.93
N ALA A 6 9.96 5.82 11.64
CA ALA A 6 9.24 6.66 10.70
C ALA A 6 7.79 6.21 10.52
N VAL A 7 7.55 4.90 10.35
CA VAL A 7 6.19 4.34 10.30
C VAL A 7 5.43 4.64 11.61
N TYR A 8 6.08 4.46 12.76
CA TYR A 8 5.48 4.74 14.05
C TYR A 8 5.11 6.22 14.20
N SER A 9 6.00 7.13 13.81
CA SER A 9 5.78 8.58 13.85
C SER A 9 4.58 9.00 13.00
N LEU A 10 4.46 8.48 11.78
CA LEU A 10 3.27 8.69 10.93
C LEU A 10 2.00 8.20 11.63
N GLY A 11 2.06 7.04 12.29
CA GLY A 11 0.97 6.51 13.09
C GLY A 11 0.60 7.40 14.29
N VAL A 12 1.58 8.00 14.97
CA VAL A 12 1.34 8.93 16.09
C VAL A 12 0.64 10.19 15.59
N MET A 13 1.07 10.74 14.45
CA MET A 13 0.45 11.90 13.83
C MET A 13 -1.02 11.62 13.48
N ALA A 14 -1.28 10.47 12.85
CA ALA A 14 -2.64 10.00 12.58
C ALA A 14 -3.46 9.94 13.88
N ASN A 15 -2.94 9.23 14.88
CA ASN A 15 -3.65 9.01 16.14
C ASN A 15 -3.96 10.31 16.90
N ARG A 16 -3.11 11.34 16.80
CA ARG A 16 -3.39 12.66 17.39
C ARG A 16 -4.58 13.34 16.70
N LYS A 17 -4.65 13.28 15.38
CA LYS A 17 -5.78 13.79 14.60
C LYS A 17 -7.10 13.10 14.99
N TYR A 18 -7.01 11.87 15.47
CA TYR A 18 -8.17 11.04 15.82
C TYR A 18 -8.55 11.01 17.30
N ALA A 19 -7.91 11.81 18.15
CA ALA A 19 -8.13 11.75 19.60
C ALA A 19 -9.58 12.05 19.99
N GLU A 20 -10.29 12.88 19.21
CA GLU A 20 -11.67 13.31 19.47
C GLU A 20 -12.72 12.44 18.77
N SER A 21 -12.31 11.46 17.96
CA SER A 21 -13.24 10.56 17.26
C SER A 21 -14.03 9.68 18.24
N PRO A 22 -15.34 9.46 18.02
CA PRO A 22 -16.10 8.44 18.75
C PRO A 22 -15.51 7.02 18.62
N LEU A 23 -14.73 6.79 17.55
CA LEU A 23 -14.05 5.54 17.26
C LEU A 23 -12.55 5.58 17.59
N ALA A 24 -12.04 6.57 18.34
CA ALA A 24 -10.62 6.72 18.67
C ALA A 24 -9.93 5.41 19.14
N SER A 25 -10.66 4.58 19.89
CA SER A 25 -10.19 3.26 20.36
C SER A 25 -9.87 2.24 19.25
N ILE A 26 -10.47 2.37 18.07
CA ILE A 26 -10.34 1.42 16.95
C ILE A 26 -9.97 2.06 15.62
N ILE A 27 -10.01 3.38 15.49
CA ILE A 27 -9.79 4.12 14.24
C ILE A 27 -8.44 3.81 13.58
N ASN A 28 -7.41 3.55 14.38
CA ASN A 28 -6.08 3.14 13.93
C ASN A 28 -6.06 1.80 13.19
N PHE A 29 -7.11 1.00 13.33
CA PHE A 29 -7.29 -0.28 12.64
C PHE A 29 -8.18 -0.16 11.40
N LEU A 30 -8.85 0.98 11.21
CA LEU A 30 -9.74 1.20 10.06
C LEU A 30 -8.91 1.54 8.82
N GLN A 31 -9.34 0.99 7.69
CA GLN A 31 -8.78 1.15 6.37
C GLN A 31 -9.83 1.73 5.43
N LEU A 32 -9.38 2.36 4.34
CA LEU A 32 -10.29 2.73 3.27
C LEU A 32 -10.63 1.50 2.41
N PRO A 33 -11.91 1.25 2.09
CA PRO A 33 -12.28 0.25 1.11
C PRO A 33 -11.59 0.47 -0.25
N TYR A 34 -11.67 1.70 -0.75
CA TYR A 34 -10.97 2.19 -1.94
C TYR A 34 -10.31 3.54 -1.62
N SER A 35 -9.20 3.86 -2.27
CA SER A 35 -8.56 5.17 -2.15
C SER A 35 -9.39 6.22 -2.91
N LEU A 36 -9.53 7.44 -2.37
CA LEU A 36 -10.28 8.52 -3.03
C LEU A 36 -9.58 9.08 -4.28
N GLN A 37 -8.27 8.85 -4.41
CA GLN A 37 -7.43 9.36 -5.48
C GLN A 37 -7.31 8.32 -6.62
N GLU A 38 -8.42 7.83 -7.17
CA GLU A 38 -8.40 7.13 -8.47
C GLU A 38 -8.42 8.17 -9.60
N PRO A 39 -7.75 7.96 -10.74
CA PRO A 39 -7.82 8.88 -11.88
C PRO A 39 -9.28 9.12 -12.28
N GLU A 40 -9.62 10.33 -12.76
CA GLU A 40 -11.01 10.76 -13.06
C GLU A 40 -11.82 9.75 -13.90
N ASP A 41 -11.14 8.94 -14.71
CA ASP A 41 -11.71 7.88 -15.55
C ASP A 41 -12.19 6.62 -14.80
N LYS A 42 -11.91 6.50 -13.49
CA LYS A 42 -12.30 5.35 -12.64
C LYS A 42 -13.10 5.83 -11.44
N ARG A 43 -14.41 6.00 -11.64
CA ARG A 43 -15.33 6.32 -10.54
C ARG A 43 -15.58 5.08 -9.68
N THR A 44 -15.64 5.31 -8.37
CA THR A 44 -16.06 4.28 -7.40
C THR A 44 -17.47 4.58 -6.91
N TYR A 45 -18.35 3.59 -6.97
CA TYR A 45 -19.74 3.68 -6.52
C TYR A 45 -19.99 2.74 -5.33
N VAL A 46 -20.91 3.15 -4.48
CA VAL A 46 -21.39 2.38 -3.33
C VAL A 46 -22.84 2.01 -3.58
N ILE A 47 -23.11 0.71 -3.66
CA ILE A 47 -24.47 0.19 -3.64
C ILE A 47 -24.83 -0.02 -2.17
N ARG A 48 -25.73 0.81 -1.65
CA ARG A 48 -26.16 0.74 -0.25
C ARG A 48 -27.36 -0.18 -0.13
N ILE A 49 -27.27 -1.13 0.79
CA ILE A 49 -28.34 -2.05 1.16
C ILE A 49 -28.90 -1.57 2.49
N TRP A 50 -30.11 -1.04 2.47
CA TRP A 50 -30.79 -0.51 3.64
C TRP A 50 -31.49 -1.67 4.35
N LEU A 51 -31.00 -1.99 5.54
CA LEU A 51 -31.54 -3.04 6.38
C LEU A 51 -32.68 -2.49 7.21
N ASP A 52 -33.87 -3.06 7.04
CA ASP A 52 -35.02 -2.78 7.91
C ASP A 52 -34.83 -3.51 9.24
N VAL A 53 -34.90 -2.78 10.34
CA VAL A 53 -34.66 -3.30 11.69
C VAL A 53 -35.75 -2.88 12.66
N ALA A 54 -36.14 -3.80 13.54
CA ALA A 54 -37.15 -3.51 14.56
C ALA A 54 -36.64 -2.57 15.67
N GLN A 55 -35.34 -2.61 15.98
CA GLN A 55 -34.69 -1.78 17.01
C GLN A 55 -33.26 -1.43 16.57
N PRO A 56 -33.01 -0.21 16.04
CA PRO A 56 -31.70 0.21 15.55
C PRO A 56 -30.62 0.28 16.64
N ALA A 57 -31.00 0.59 17.88
CA ALA A 57 -30.10 0.82 19.01
C ALA A 57 -29.77 -0.44 19.85
N GLY A 58 -30.28 -1.61 19.45
CA GLY A 58 -30.06 -2.85 20.21
C GLY A 58 -28.64 -3.40 20.07
N GLU A 59 -28.14 -4.12 21.09
CA GLU A 59 -26.86 -4.84 20.98
C GLU A 59 -26.89 -5.96 19.94
N ILE A 60 -28.09 -6.45 19.61
CA ILE A 60 -28.38 -7.44 18.57
C ILE A 60 -29.29 -6.76 17.56
N VAL A 61 -28.85 -6.72 16.30
CA VAL A 61 -29.64 -6.13 15.22
C VAL A 61 -30.66 -7.15 14.74
N ARG A 62 -31.95 -6.85 14.94
CA ARG A 62 -33.07 -7.67 14.48
C ARG A 62 -33.52 -7.20 13.11
N ILE A 63 -33.12 -7.94 12.07
CA ILE A 63 -33.39 -7.57 10.68
C ILE A 63 -34.69 -8.21 10.21
N ASN A 64 -35.60 -7.38 9.69
CA ASN A 64 -36.85 -7.81 9.07
C ASN A 64 -36.65 -8.10 7.58
N GLY A 65 -35.73 -7.38 6.92
CA GLY A 65 -35.42 -7.56 5.50
C GLY A 65 -34.57 -6.43 4.94
N VAL A 66 -34.67 -6.24 3.63
CA VAL A 66 -34.08 -5.09 2.92
C VAL A 66 -35.22 -4.15 2.54
N SER A 67 -35.18 -2.91 3.02
CA SER A 67 -36.21 -1.91 2.72
C SER A 67 -35.98 -1.22 1.38
N LYS A 68 -34.72 -0.86 1.11
CA LYS A 68 -34.33 -0.12 -0.08
C LYS A 68 -32.91 -0.47 -0.53
N ILE A 69 -32.67 -0.34 -1.83
CA ILE A 69 -31.34 -0.33 -2.42
C ILE A 69 -31.18 0.96 -3.22
N ASP A 70 -30.05 1.64 -3.05
CA ASP A 70 -29.66 2.74 -3.91
C ASP A 70 -28.16 2.71 -4.22
N ARG A 71 -27.73 3.65 -5.08
CA ARG A 71 -26.34 3.80 -5.49
C ARG A 71 -25.93 5.25 -5.31
N ILE A 72 -24.83 5.47 -4.63
CA ILE A 72 -24.18 6.78 -4.48
C ILE A 72 -22.75 6.72 -4.99
N GLU A 73 -22.16 7.87 -5.30
CA GLU A 73 -20.73 7.97 -5.52
C GLU A 73 -20.00 7.79 -4.19
N TYR A 74 -18.84 7.15 -4.20
CA TYR A 74 -18.09 6.82 -2.99
C TYR A 74 -17.66 8.07 -2.21
N GLN A 75 -17.32 9.15 -2.93
CA GLN A 75 -17.00 10.46 -2.34
C GLN A 75 -18.23 11.11 -1.68
N THR A 76 -19.45 10.77 -2.09
CA THR A 76 -20.67 11.24 -1.41
C THR A 76 -20.81 10.68 0.02
N ILE A 77 -20.06 9.63 0.40
CA ILE A 77 -19.97 9.21 1.80
C ILE A 77 -19.39 10.34 2.64
N SER A 78 -18.32 10.98 2.18
CA SER A 78 -17.74 12.21 2.76
C SER A 78 -16.58 12.65 1.87
N ASP A 79 -16.31 13.95 1.78
CA ASP A 79 -15.08 14.47 1.14
C ASP A 79 -13.82 14.27 2.02
N ASP A 80 -14.02 13.75 3.23
CA ASP A 80 -12.99 13.47 4.22
C ASP A 80 -12.78 11.96 4.32
N GLU A 81 -11.59 11.50 3.92
CA GLU A 81 -11.19 10.08 4.00
C GLU A 81 -11.42 9.48 5.39
N GLU A 82 -11.30 10.29 6.43
CA GLU A 82 -11.37 9.84 7.82
C GLU A 82 -12.81 9.50 8.20
N LYS A 83 -13.74 10.38 7.84
CA LYS A 83 -15.18 10.11 7.96
C LYS A 83 -15.60 8.91 7.11
N ILE A 84 -15.01 8.70 5.93
CA ILE A 84 -15.27 7.49 5.15
C ILE A 84 -14.80 6.23 5.90
N ARG A 85 -13.59 6.24 6.49
CA ARG A 85 -13.07 5.10 7.28
C ARG A 85 -13.98 4.77 8.45
N GLU A 86 -14.40 5.79 9.20
CA GLU A 86 -15.33 5.66 10.32
C GLU A 86 -16.64 5.05 9.83
N ARG A 87 -17.32 5.70 8.88
CA ARG A 87 -18.60 5.25 8.34
C ARG A 87 -18.54 3.83 7.81
N CYS A 88 -17.53 3.49 7.02
CA CYS A 88 -17.39 2.15 6.45
C CYS A 88 -17.00 1.07 7.47
N LEU A 89 -16.41 1.45 8.62
CA LEU A 89 -15.88 0.55 9.65
C LEU A 89 -14.98 -0.57 9.07
N TYR A 90 -14.25 -0.26 8.00
CA TYR A 90 -13.65 -1.30 7.16
C TYR A 90 -12.23 -1.68 7.58
N ARG A 91 -11.90 -2.96 7.50
CA ARG A 91 -10.53 -3.50 7.60
C ARG A 91 -10.46 -4.80 6.79
N GLU A 92 -9.40 -4.99 6.02
CA GLU A 92 -9.16 -6.26 5.32
C GLU A 92 -8.75 -7.36 6.34
N PRO A 93 -9.40 -8.55 6.32
CA PRO A 93 -9.01 -9.67 7.15
C PRO A 93 -7.58 -10.17 6.88
N ALA A 94 -6.93 -10.70 7.91
CA ALA A 94 -5.61 -11.31 7.78
C ALA A 94 -5.69 -12.68 7.07
N GLY A 95 -5.50 -12.69 5.75
CA GLY A 95 -5.39 -13.90 4.94
C GLY A 95 -6.62 -14.20 4.07
N LYS A 96 -6.39 -14.91 2.95
CA LYS A 96 -7.42 -15.14 1.91
C LYS A 96 -8.47 -16.21 2.27
N ASN A 97 -8.21 -17.01 3.30
CA ASN A 97 -9.04 -18.16 3.69
C ASN A 97 -10.05 -17.84 4.80
N VAL A 98 -10.08 -16.60 5.28
CA VAL A 98 -10.99 -16.16 6.34
C VAL A 98 -12.43 -16.15 5.80
N GLN A 99 -13.34 -16.79 6.53
CA GLN A 99 -14.77 -16.91 6.19
C GLN A 99 -15.63 -15.85 6.89
N TRP A 100 -15.03 -14.74 7.29
CA TRP A 100 -15.69 -13.62 7.96
C TRP A 100 -15.04 -12.30 7.52
N GLN A 101 -15.74 -11.18 7.72
CA GLN A 101 -15.21 -9.83 7.52
C GLN A 101 -15.46 -8.95 8.74
N PHE A 102 -14.65 -7.90 8.89
CA PHE A 102 -14.73 -6.93 9.98
C PHE A 102 -15.95 -6.00 9.88
N SER A 103 -16.38 -5.67 8.65
CA SER A 103 -17.50 -4.79 8.34
C SER A 103 -18.52 -5.54 7.47
N PRO A 104 -19.82 -5.21 7.53
CA PRO A 104 -20.79 -5.75 6.60
C PRO A 104 -20.66 -4.99 5.26
N LEU A 105 -19.52 -5.21 4.59
CA LEU A 105 -19.12 -4.58 3.34
C LEU A 105 -18.58 -5.66 2.42
N TYR A 106 -18.88 -5.58 1.13
CA TYR A 106 -18.31 -6.48 0.12
C TYR A 106 -17.80 -5.71 -1.10
N LYS A 107 -16.51 -5.88 -1.42
CA LYS A 107 -15.91 -5.32 -2.64
C LYS A 107 -16.36 -6.13 -3.86
N LEU A 108 -17.25 -5.55 -4.68
CA LEU A 108 -17.68 -6.16 -5.95
C LEU A 108 -16.56 -6.09 -7.00
N GLY A 109 -15.74 -5.04 -6.95
CA GLY A 109 -14.70 -4.78 -7.94
C GLY A 109 -15.26 -4.01 -9.15
N LYS A 110 -14.60 -4.15 -10.30
CA LYS A 110 -15.05 -3.53 -11.55
C LYS A 110 -16.46 -3.98 -11.93
N GLY A 111 -17.21 -3.11 -12.62
CA GLY A 111 -18.51 -3.48 -13.17
C GLY A 111 -18.45 -4.69 -14.10
N ASN A 112 -19.59 -5.35 -14.27
CA ASN A 112 -19.70 -6.58 -15.02
C ASN A 112 -20.87 -6.52 -15.99
N ALA A 113 -20.60 -6.65 -17.29
CA ALA A 113 -21.62 -6.68 -18.33
C ALA A 113 -22.66 -7.80 -18.11
N ASN A 114 -22.24 -8.91 -17.50
CA ASN A 114 -23.09 -10.03 -17.11
C ASN A 114 -23.33 -10.05 -15.59
N ALA A 115 -23.58 -8.88 -14.99
CA ALA A 115 -23.69 -8.71 -13.54
C ALA A 115 -24.66 -9.71 -12.88
N LYS A 116 -25.85 -9.93 -13.45
CA LYS A 116 -26.84 -10.87 -12.89
C LYS A 116 -26.30 -12.30 -12.82
N THR A 117 -25.65 -12.77 -13.89
CA THR A 117 -24.99 -14.08 -13.92
C THR A 117 -23.83 -14.15 -12.94
N ALA A 118 -23.05 -13.07 -12.79
CA ALA A 118 -21.97 -13.04 -11.81
C ALA A 118 -22.48 -13.03 -10.35
N LEU A 119 -23.64 -12.43 -10.10
CA LEU A 119 -24.29 -12.42 -8.79
C LEU A 119 -24.81 -13.81 -8.40
N LEU A 120 -25.53 -14.49 -9.31
CA LEU A 120 -26.19 -15.78 -9.04
C LEU A 120 -25.32 -17.01 -9.31
N GLY A 121 -24.44 -16.95 -10.32
CA GLY A 121 -23.76 -18.13 -10.84
C GLY A 121 -24.74 -19.14 -11.44
N THR A 122 -24.41 -20.43 -11.33
CA THR A 122 -25.33 -21.54 -11.68
C THR A 122 -26.37 -21.84 -10.59
N GLY A 123 -26.20 -21.24 -9.41
CA GLY A 123 -27.09 -21.37 -8.27
C GLY A 123 -26.44 -20.73 -7.05
N TRP A 124 -27.00 -19.64 -6.54
CA TRP A 124 -26.28 -18.79 -5.59
C TRP A 124 -26.00 -19.45 -4.23
N GLN A 125 -26.72 -20.53 -3.91
CA GLN A 125 -26.56 -21.29 -2.67
C GLN A 125 -25.43 -22.33 -2.77
N THR A 126 -25.08 -22.78 -3.98
CA THR A 126 -24.15 -23.89 -4.21
C THR A 126 -22.89 -23.47 -4.95
N ASP A 127 -22.98 -22.46 -5.82
CA ASP A 127 -21.85 -21.94 -6.59
C ASP A 127 -20.94 -21.05 -5.73
N LYS A 128 -19.83 -21.62 -5.26
CA LYS A 128 -18.82 -20.94 -4.45
C LYS A 128 -18.19 -19.72 -5.12
N ASN A 129 -18.29 -19.60 -6.45
CA ASN A 129 -17.65 -18.55 -7.21
C ASN A 129 -18.52 -17.30 -7.38
N CYS A 130 -19.84 -17.43 -7.29
CA CYS A 130 -20.75 -16.31 -7.46
C CYS A 130 -20.69 -15.32 -6.30
N ARG A 131 -21.16 -14.08 -6.53
CA ARG A 131 -21.04 -13.01 -5.53
C ARG A 131 -21.99 -13.21 -4.35
N PHE A 132 -23.23 -13.65 -4.58
CA PHE A 132 -24.21 -13.84 -3.50
C PHE A 132 -23.81 -14.96 -2.54
N TYR A 133 -23.23 -16.06 -3.04
CA TYR A 133 -22.62 -17.09 -2.18
C TYR A 133 -21.56 -16.48 -1.26
N LYS A 134 -20.62 -15.72 -1.83
CA LYS A 134 -19.53 -15.10 -1.07
C LYS A 134 -20.04 -14.08 -0.06
N ILE A 135 -21.06 -13.29 -0.39
CA ILE A 135 -21.68 -12.32 0.52
C ILE A 135 -22.31 -13.05 1.72
N ARG A 136 -23.15 -14.05 1.47
CA ARG A 136 -23.75 -14.85 2.54
C ARG A 136 -22.68 -15.47 3.44
N HIS A 137 -21.75 -16.21 2.85
CA HIS A 137 -20.83 -17.05 3.61
C HIS A 137 -19.66 -16.31 4.24
N ARG A 138 -19.14 -15.25 3.59
CA ARG A 138 -17.96 -14.52 4.08
C ARG A 138 -18.28 -13.21 4.77
N VAL A 139 -19.45 -12.62 4.53
CA VAL A 139 -19.81 -11.31 5.10
C VAL A 139 -20.88 -11.49 6.17
N LEU A 140 -22.02 -12.09 5.84
CA LEU A 140 -23.22 -12.02 6.69
C LEU A 140 -23.35 -13.15 7.72
N ASN A 141 -23.02 -14.40 7.37
CA ASN A 141 -23.22 -15.56 8.25
C ASN A 141 -22.53 -15.42 9.62
N ASP A 142 -21.35 -14.81 9.66
CA ASP A 142 -20.63 -14.68 10.92
C ASP A 142 -21.27 -13.68 11.89
N TYR A 143 -21.94 -12.64 11.37
CA TYR A 143 -22.69 -11.69 12.20
C TYR A 143 -23.84 -12.40 12.93
N GLU A 144 -24.55 -13.30 12.26
CA GLU A 144 -25.59 -14.12 12.88
C GLU A 144 -25.02 -15.16 13.84
N ARG A 145 -23.96 -15.88 13.42
CA ARG A 145 -23.30 -16.90 14.25
C ARG A 145 -22.74 -16.33 15.56
N THR A 146 -22.22 -15.10 15.54
CA THR A 146 -21.61 -14.45 16.70
C THR A 146 -22.60 -13.65 17.54
N GLY A 147 -23.88 -13.62 17.14
CA GLY A 147 -24.97 -12.95 17.86
C GLY A 147 -25.07 -11.45 17.60
N CYS A 148 -24.41 -10.90 16.57
CA CYS A 148 -24.62 -9.52 16.13
C CYS A 148 -25.94 -9.36 15.38
N PHE A 149 -26.34 -10.37 14.59
CA PHE A 149 -27.67 -10.46 13.99
C PHE A 149 -28.53 -11.48 14.75
N SER A 150 -29.84 -11.24 14.80
CA SER A 150 -30.77 -12.28 15.28
C SER A 150 -30.86 -13.46 14.32
N HIS A 151 -31.23 -14.63 14.82
CA HIS A 151 -31.42 -15.81 13.99
C HIS A 151 -32.47 -15.60 12.87
N GLY A 152 -32.17 -16.12 11.67
CA GLY A 152 -32.94 -15.93 10.44
C GLY A 152 -32.68 -14.61 9.72
N SER A 153 -31.83 -13.72 10.23
CA SER A 153 -31.60 -12.41 9.61
C SER A 153 -30.89 -12.55 8.27
N VAL A 154 -29.90 -13.43 8.16
CA VAL A 154 -29.13 -13.57 6.93
C VAL A 154 -30.01 -14.04 5.78
N ASP A 155 -30.91 -14.98 6.04
CA ASP A 155 -31.88 -15.45 5.03
C ASP A 155 -32.81 -14.32 4.58
N ARG A 156 -33.31 -13.49 5.49
CA ARG A 156 -34.14 -12.32 5.15
C ARG A 156 -33.39 -11.30 4.30
N ILE A 157 -32.12 -11.02 4.63
CA ILE A 157 -31.25 -10.14 3.82
C ILE A 157 -31.08 -10.73 2.42
N MET A 158 -30.69 -12.01 2.32
CA MET A 158 -30.45 -12.65 1.03
C MET A 158 -31.71 -12.71 0.16
N ASN A 159 -32.89 -12.94 0.76
CA ASN A 159 -34.17 -12.85 0.05
C ASN A 159 -34.44 -11.43 -0.46
N GLY A 160 -34.16 -10.41 0.34
CA GLY A 160 -34.24 -9.01 -0.09
C GLY A 160 -33.29 -8.67 -1.25
N LEU A 161 -32.07 -9.19 -1.23
CA LEU A 161 -31.11 -9.04 -2.34
C LEU A 161 -31.59 -9.74 -3.62
N LEU A 162 -32.21 -10.91 -3.50
CA LEU A 162 -32.79 -11.63 -4.64
C LEU A 162 -33.98 -10.88 -5.25
N ALA A 163 -34.86 -10.32 -4.42
CA ALA A 163 -35.99 -9.52 -4.87
C ALA A 163 -35.52 -8.29 -5.69
N HIS A 164 -34.38 -7.70 -5.33
CA HIS A 164 -33.82 -6.52 -5.99
C HIS A 164 -32.69 -6.83 -6.97
N ILE A 165 -32.52 -8.08 -7.40
CA ILE A 165 -31.34 -8.50 -8.16
C ILE A 165 -31.15 -7.71 -9.47
N ASN A 166 -32.24 -7.41 -10.18
CA ASN A 166 -32.18 -6.68 -11.44
C ASN A 166 -31.65 -5.26 -11.22
N GLN A 167 -32.04 -4.62 -10.10
CA GLN A 167 -31.56 -3.29 -9.73
C GLN A 167 -30.08 -3.31 -9.35
N ILE A 168 -29.64 -4.28 -8.53
CA ILE A 168 -28.22 -4.43 -8.16
C ILE A 168 -27.38 -4.68 -9.42
N ALA A 169 -27.84 -5.55 -10.32
CA ALA A 169 -27.16 -5.86 -11.56
C ALA A 169 -27.05 -4.64 -12.48
N ALA A 170 -28.11 -3.84 -12.59
CA ALA A 170 -28.08 -2.58 -13.34
C ALA A 170 -27.06 -1.60 -12.75
N TYR A 171 -27.04 -1.43 -11.43
CA TYR A 171 -26.05 -0.57 -10.77
C TYR A 171 -24.61 -1.03 -10.97
N TRP A 172 -24.35 -2.34 -11.06
CA TRP A 172 -23.01 -2.95 -11.18
C TRP A 172 -22.61 -3.30 -12.63
N SER A 173 -23.20 -2.66 -13.64
CA SER A 173 -22.98 -3.03 -15.05
C SER A 173 -21.77 -2.35 -15.72
N ASP A 174 -21.39 -1.14 -15.30
CA ASP A 174 -20.35 -0.35 -15.98
C ASP A 174 -18.93 -0.79 -15.63
N GLN A 175 -18.25 -1.41 -16.60
CA GLN A 175 -16.89 -1.97 -16.45
C GLN A 175 -15.80 -0.92 -16.23
N LYS A 176 -16.06 0.37 -16.49
CA LYS A 176 -15.11 1.45 -16.21
C LYS A 176 -15.08 1.82 -14.73
N CYS A 177 -16.16 1.53 -14.01
CA CYS A 177 -16.33 1.90 -12.62
C CYS A 177 -16.03 0.73 -11.67
N SER A 178 -15.63 1.06 -10.44
CA SER A 178 -15.46 0.11 -9.33
C SER A 178 -16.64 0.21 -8.36
N TYR A 179 -16.99 -0.91 -7.72
CA TYR A 179 -18.18 -1.00 -6.88
C TYR A 179 -17.93 -1.69 -5.56
N LEU A 180 -18.61 -1.22 -4.52
CA LEU A 180 -18.75 -1.90 -3.24
C LEU A 180 -20.24 -2.02 -2.85
N LEU A 181 -20.58 -3.12 -2.19
CA LEU A 181 -21.86 -3.32 -1.51
C LEU A 181 -21.68 -3.01 -0.04
N LEU A 182 -22.48 -2.08 0.48
CA LEU A 182 -22.43 -1.66 1.88
C LEU A 182 -23.78 -1.89 2.54
N PHE A 183 -23.80 -2.66 3.62
CA PHE A 183 -25.01 -2.90 4.39
C PHE A 183 -25.05 -1.91 5.55
N GLY A 184 -26.10 -1.11 5.62
CA GLY A 184 -26.35 -0.16 6.70
C GLY A 184 -27.76 -0.31 7.22
N VAL A 185 -28.04 0.33 8.35
CA VAL A 185 -29.34 0.24 9.01
C VAL A 185 -30.20 1.41 8.59
N GLU A 186 -31.45 1.16 8.23
CA GLU A 186 -32.42 2.24 8.06
C GLU A 186 -32.95 2.69 9.43
N GLN A 187 -32.86 4.00 9.68
CA GLN A 187 -33.51 4.62 10.83
C GLN A 187 -34.15 5.93 10.38
N GLU A 188 -35.48 6.05 10.52
CA GLU A 188 -36.24 7.27 10.23
C GLU A 188 -35.97 7.82 8.81
N GLY A 189 -35.84 6.93 7.82
CA GLY A 189 -35.56 7.28 6.42
C GLY A 189 -34.10 7.68 6.14
N THR A 190 -33.20 7.53 7.11
CA THR A 190 -31.76 7.77 6.97
C THR A 190 -30.97 6.46 6.94
N PHE A 191 -29.84 6.47 6.21
CA PHE A 191 -28.93 5.33 6.14
C PHE A 191 -27.84 5.49 7.19
N LEU A 192 -27.92 4.71 8.26
CA LEU A 192 -26.85 4.59 9.23
C LEU A 192 -25.75 3.69 8.68
N TYR A 193 -24.56 4.26 8.56
CA TYR A 193 -23.37 3.56 8.11
C TYR A 193 -22.86 2.60 9.18
N PRO A 194 -22.08 1.57 8.80
CA PRO A 194 -21.60 0.59 9.79
C PRO A 194 -20.90 1.15 11.03
N GLY A 195 -20.13 2.23 10.87
CA GLY A 195 -19.46 2.91 11.98
C GLY A 195 -20.37 3.70 12.92
N GLU A 196 -21.64 3.87 12.56
CA GLU A 196 -22.67 4.56 13.36
C GLU A 196 -23.56 3.55 14.11
N VAL A 197 -23.45 2.25 13.80
CA VAL A 197 -24.26 1.18 14.40
C VAL A 197 -23.49 0.48 15.51
N ALA A 198 -23.94 0.64 16.76
CA ALA A 198 -23.27 0.13 17.95
C ALA A 198 -22.96 -1.38 17.89
N ALA A 199 -23.88 -2.19 17.37
CA ALA A 199 -23.69 -3.64 17.24
C ALA A 199 -22.52 -3.99 16.29
N PHE A 200 -22.36 -3.26 15.18
CA PHE A 200 -21.26 -3.48 14.24
C PHE A 200 -19.92 -3.05 14.83
N ILE A 201 -19.87 -1.92 15.54
CA ILE A 201 -18.69 -1.47 16.28
C ILE A 201 -18.28 -2.52 17.33
N LYS A 202 -19.25 -3.07 18.08
CA LYS A 202 -19.02 -4.13 19.07
C LYS A 202 -18.49 -5.40 18.41
N TYR A 203 -19.08 -5.83 17.30
CA TYR A 203 -18.62 -6.97 16.51
C TYR A 203 -17.18 -6.76 16.01
N PHE A 204 -16.86 -5.58 15.46
CA PHE A 204 -15.52 -5.23 14.99
C PHE A 204 -14.47 -5.34 16.11
N ARG A 205 -14.76 -4.77 17.29
CA ARG A 205 -13.90 -4.88 18.49
C ARG A 205 -13.69 -6.33 18.90
N LYS A 206 -14.74 -7.14 18.91
CA LYS A 206 -14.66 -8.57 19.24
C LYS A 206 -13.75 -9.31 18.25
N LYS A 207 -13.80 -8.98 16.96
CA LYS A 207 -12.94 -9.59 15.93
C LYS A 207 -11.48 -9.17 16.02
N LEU A 208 -11.20 -7.91 16.35
CA LEU A 208 -9.83 -7.48 16.63
C LEU A 208 -9.19 -8.29 17.75
N ASN A 209 -9.97 -8.64 18.78
CA ASN A 209 -9.52 -9.48 19.89
C ASN A 209 -9.59 -10.98 19.59
N TYR A 210 -10.37 -11.43 18.58
CA TYR A 210 -10.50 -12.85 18.23
C TYR A 210 -9.24 -13.41 17.54
N ASP A 211 -8.51 -12.56 16.80
CA ASP A 211 -7.17 -12.89 16.28
C ASP A 211 -6.16 -13.20 17.40
N ASP A 212 -6.47 -12.89 18.66
CA ASP A 212 -5.68 -13.31 19.84
C ASP A 212 -6.13 -14.64 20.44
N VAL A 213 -7.43 -14.99 20.34
CA VAL A 213 -7.99 -16.18 20.98
C VAL A 213 -7.64 -17.45 20.20
N GLN A 214 -7.60 -17.41 18.86
CA GLN A 214 -7.08 -18.56 18.09
C GLN A 214 -5.57 -18.80 18.25
N ALA A 215 -4.82 -17.82 18.78
CA ALA A 215 -3.44 -18.06 19.22
C ALA A 215 -3.38 -18.78 20.59
N GLN A 216 -4.51 -18.90 21.31
CA GLN A 216 -4.62 -19.55 22.62
C GLN A 216 -5.25 -20.95 22.60
N ASP A 217 -5.91 -21.37 21.50
CA ASP A 217 -6.48 -22.73 21.38
C ASP A 217 -5.41 -23.85 21.26
N GLY A 218 -4.13 -23.49 21.27
CA GLY A 218 -3.05 -24.38 21.68
C GLY A 218 -2.78 -24.24 23.18
N HIS A 219 -3.60 -24.90 24.00
CA HIS A 219 -3.47 -24.96 25.45
C HIS A 219 -2.06 -25.37 25.89
N TYR A 220 -1.31 -24.47 26.57
CA TYR A 220 -0.49 -24.79 27.75
C TYR A 220 -0.38 -23.54 28.64
N ASN A 221 -0.53 -23.74 29.97
CA ASN A 221 -0.37 -22.71 31.00
C ASN A 221 1.09 -22.24 31.04
N CYS A 222 1.45 -21.28 30.21
CA CYS A 222 2.75 -20.61 30.29
C CYS A 222 2.62 -19.39 31.21
N PRO A 223 3.50 -19.21 32.21
CA PRO A 223 3.50 -18.01 33.03
C PRO A 223 3.50 -16.78 32.11
N THR A 224 2.70 -15.77 32.44
CA THR A 224 2.61 -14.51 31.68
C THR A 224 3.94 -13.76 31.78
N ILE A 225 4.94 -14.20 31.03
CA ILE A 225 6.23 -13.53 30.90
C ILE A 225 5.94 -12.16 30.30
N LYS A 226 5.93 -11.14 31.17
CA LYS A 226 5.83 -9.75 30.78
C LYS A 226 7.04 -9.44 29.90
N SER A 227 6.78 -9.09 28.65
CA SER A 227 7.82 -8.75 27.69
C SER A 227 7.89 -7.24 27.56
N ARG A 228 9.10 -6.71 27.40
CA ARG A 228 9.31 -5.28 27.18
C ARG A 228 9.02 -4.96 25.71
N CYS A 229 8.13 -4.00 25.45
CA CYS A 229 7.83 -3.54 24.11
C CYS A 229 9.10 -2.98 23.44
N ALA A 230 9.43 -3.45 22.25
CA ALA A 230 10.59 -3.01 21.47
C ALA A 230 10.49 -1.56 20.98
N LEU A 231 9.29 -0.97 20.95
CA LEU A 231 9.06 0.42 20.56
C LEU A 231 9.04 1.38 21.74
N CYS A 232 8.15 1.17 22.71
CA CYS A 232 7.95 2.11 23.82
C CYS A 232 8.65 1.71 25.13
N GLY A 233 9.28 0.54 25.19
CA GLY A 233 9.96 0.06 26.39
C GLY A 233 9.04 -0.30 27.56
N LYS A 234 7.71 -0.19 27.44
CA LYS A 234 6.75 -0.56 28.49
C LYS A 234 6.62 -2.09 28.61
N LEU A 235 6.44 -2.58 29.84
CA LEU A 235 6.15 -4.00 30.08
C LEU A 235 4.70 -4.31 29.71
N SER A 236 4.50 -5.40 28.96
CA SER A 236 3.17 -5.87 28.59
C SER A 236 3.07 -7.39 28.74
N GLY A 237 1.95 -7.86 29.30
CA GLY A 237 1.62 -9.29 29.36
C GLY A 237 1.19 -9.86 28.00
N LYS A 238 0.76 -8.99 27.08
CA LYS A 238 0.35 -9.31 25.71
C LYS A 238 1.25 -8.58 24.73
N VAL A 239 1.79 -9.29 23.75
CA VAL A 239 2.66 -8.72 22.72
C VAL A 239 2.31 -9.28 21.36
N GLU A 240 2.33 -8.40 20.37
CA GLU A 240 2.17 -8.68 18.95
C GLU A 240 3.53 -8.69 18.26
N THR A 241 3.58 -9.30 17.09
CA THR A 241 4.78 -9.37 16.24
C THR A 241 4.56 -8.62 14.93
N LEU A 242 5.65 -8.21 14.28
CA LEU A 242 5.60 -7.37 13.09
C LEU A 242 4.99 -8.06 11.87
N ASP A 243 4.92 -9.39 11.84
CA ASP A 243 4.28 -10.20 10.79
C ASP A 243 2.79 -9.84 10.59
N LYS A 244 2.11 -9.43 11.67
CA LYS A 244 0.71 -8.97 11.63
C LYS A 244 0.53 -7.60 10.95
N ILE A 245 1.61 -6.84 10.74
CA ILE A 245 1.60 -5.51 10.11
C ILE A 245 2.28 -5.57 8.73
N PHE A 246 3.43 -6.22 8.66
CA PHE A 246 4.27 -6.32 7.48
C PHE A 246 4.30 -7.76 6.99
N LYS A 247 3.64 -8.04 5.86
CA LYS A 247 3.57 -9.39 5.27
C LYS A 247 4.93 -10.00 4.90
N PHE A 248 5.98 -9.18 4.79
CA PHE A 248 7.35 -9.64 4.55
C PHE A 248 8.08 -10.09 5.83
N ALA A 249 7.59 -9.71 7.01
CA ALA A 249 8.16 -10.11 8.30
C ALA A 249 7.73 -11.53 8.68
N THR A 250 8.00 -12.51 7.82
CA THR A 250 7.53 -13.90 7.99
C THR A 250 8.41 -14.69 8.95
N PHE A 251 7.81 -15.40 9.91
CA PHE A 251 8.49 -16.35 10.80
C PHE A 251 8.94 -17.64 10.10
N ASP A 252 8.32 -17.98 8.97
CA ASP A 252 8.46 -19.30 8.35
C ASP A 252 9.64 -19.43 7.37
N LYS A 253 10.39 -18.35 7.12
CA LYS A 253 11.57 -18.39 6.23
C LYS A 253 12.86 -18.65 7.01
N PRO A 254 13.57 -19.77 6.77
CA PRO A 254 14.89 -19.99 7.34
C PRO A 254 15.85 -18.89 6.88
N GLY A 255 16.48 -18.19 7.83
CA GLY A 255 17.48 -17.14 7.56
C GLY A 255 17.12 -15.74 8.07
N PHE A 256 15.85 -15.42 8.33
CA PHE A 256 15.47 -14.13 8.91
C PHE A 256 15.49 -14.16 10.45
N LEU A 257 15.26 -15.34 11.03
CA LEU A 257 15.44 -15.61 12.45
C LEU A 257 16.38 -16.82 12.57
N PRO A 258 17.40 -16.76 13.44
CA PRO A 258 18.30 -17.89 13.63
C PRO A 258 17.52 -19.08 14.20
N GLY A 259 17.26 -20.09 13.37
CA GLY A 259 17.07 -21.48 13.77
C GLY A 259 15.81 -21.88 14.54
N ILE A 260 14.75 -21.06 14.61
CA ILE A 260 13.61 -21.41 15.47
C ILE A 260 12.31 -21.55 14.66
N LYS A 261 11.84 -22.81 14.52
CA LYS A 261 10.45 -23.14 14.15
C LYS A 261 9.50 -22.40 15.09
N ASN A 262 8.29 -22.07 14.64
CA ASN A 262 7.26 -21.31 15.38
C ASN A 262 6.89 -22.02 16.71
N CYS A 263 7.75 -21.91 17.72
CA CYS A 263 7.66 -22.56 19.02
C CYS A 263 7.22 -21.54 20.09
N GLU A 264 6.71 -22.06 21.19
CA GLU A 264 6.15 -21.25 22.28
C GLU A 264 7.20 -20.29 22.87
N GLY A 265 6.82 -19.03 23.11
CA GLY A 265 7.69 -17.99 23.67
C GLY A 265 8.64 -17.30 22.67
N VAL A 266 8.78 -17.78 21.44
CA VAL A 266 9.67 -17.20 20.42
C VAL A 266 9.13 -15.87 19.89
N ARG A 267 7.82 -15.79 19.65
CA ARG A 267 7.13 -14.55 19.26
C ARG A 267 7.34 -13.43 20.28
N LYS A 268 7.46 -13.77 21.57
CA LYS A 268 7.74 -12.81 22.65
C LYS A 268 9.20 -12.33 22.65
N LYS A 269 10.11 -13.02 21.95
CA LYS A 269 11.53 -12.68 21.83
C LYS A 269 11.84 -11.91 20.53
N VAL A 270 11.01 -12.06 19.49
CA VAL A 270 11.22 -11.47 18.18
C VAL A 270 10.44 -10.17 18.06
N TYR A 271 11.11 -9.05 18.33
CA TYR A 271 10.56 -7.69 18.25
C TYR A 271 9.15 -7.56 18.86
N PRO A 272 8.97 -7.84 20.16
CA PRO A 272 7.66 -7.81 20.80
C PRO A 272 7.09 -6.38 20.82
N VAL A 273 5.85 -6.19 20.36
CA VAL A 273 5.18 -4.89 20.34
C VAL A 273 3.94 -4.94 21.23
N CYS A 274 3.75 -3.98 22.13
CA CYS A 274 2.54 -3.92 22.95
C CYS A 274 1.30 -3.54 22.10
N PRO A 275 0.07 -3.85 22.53
CA PRO A 275 -1.14 -3.57 21.74
C PRO A 275 -1.30 -2.10 21.33
N GLN A 276 -0.90 -1.17 22.19
CA GLN A 276 -0.92 0.26 21.89
C GLN A 276 0.03 0.63 20.74
N CYS A 277 1.28 0.15 20.80
CA CYS A 277 2.24 0.41 19.73
C CYS A 277 1.88 -0.32 18.43
N TYR A 278 1.25 -1.51 18.53
CA TYR A 278 0.73 -2.24 17.38
C TYR A 278 -0.37 -1.46 16.66
N ALA A 279 -1.31 -0.85 17.41
CA ALA A 279 -2.34 0.02 16.85
C ALA A 279 -1.73 1.21 16.09
N ILE A 280 -0.79 1.90 16.73
CA ILE A 280 -0.09 3.06 16.14
C ILE A 280 0.67 2.65 14.87
N LEU A 281 1.44 1.56 14.89
CA LEU A 281 2.13 1.05 13.71
C LEU A 281 1.16 0.65 12.60
N SER A 282 0.01 0.06 12.93
CA SER A 282 -1.02 -0.32 11.95
C SER A 282 -1.60 0.91 11.25
N ALA A 283 -1.84 2.00 11.99
CA ALA A 283 -2.24 3.28 11.42
C ALA A 283 -1.17 3.87 10.50
N GLY A 284 0.09 3.87 10.93
CA GLY A 284 1.22 4.33 10.12
C GLY A 284 1.38 3.51 8.83
N LYS A 285 1.24 2.18 8.91
CA LYS A 285 1.27 1.30 7.74
C LYS A 285 0.17 1.63 6.74
N ASN A 286 -1.05 1.90 7.23
CA ASN A 286 -2.19 2.28 6.39
C ASN A 286 -1.94 3.63 5.68
N ILE A 287 -1.34 4.61 6.37
CA ILE A 287 -0.92 5.86 5.73
C ILE A 287 0.07 5.58 4.61
N ILE A 288 1.09 4.76 4.87
CA ILE A 288 2.12 4.45 3.88
C ILE A 288 1.53 3.76 2.64
N ASP A 289 0.63 2.80 2.84
CA ASP A 289 -0.03 2.08 1.74
C ASP A 289 -0.93 2.96 0.88
N ASN A 290 -1.53 4.01 1.45
CA ASN A 290 -2.46 4.88 0.72
C ASN A 290 -1.78 6.08 0.09
N LYS A 291 -0.76 6.64 0.75
CA LYS A 291 -0.17 7.94 0.40
C LYS A 291 1.28 7.85 -0.06
N PHE A 292 2.06 6.90 0.45
CA PHE A 292 3.51 6.86 0.29
C PHE A 292 4.01 5.67 -0.54
N VAL A 293 3.28 5.33 -1.60
CA VAL A 293 3.64 4.25 -2.54
C VAL A 293 3.54 4.72 -3.99
N SER A 294 4.54 4.37 -4.80
CA SER A 294 4.58 4.59 -6.24
C SER A 294 4.89 3.27 -6.97
N VAL A 295 4.25 3.07 -8.13
CA VAL A 295 4.42 1.87 -8.98
C VAL A 295 4.99 2.20 -10.36
N HIS A 296 5.43 3.44 -10.57
CA HIS A 296 5.73 3.97 -11.91
C HIS A 296 7.22 3.94 -12.28
N ILE A 297 8.12 3.82 -11.31
CA ILE A 297 9.56 4.02 -11.53
C ILE A 297 10.21 2.77 -12.14
N ILE A 298 9.91 1.59 -11.58
CA ILE A 298 10.46 0.31 -12.05
C ILE A 298 9.29 -0.65 -12.30
N PRO A 299 9.14 -1.20 -13.52
CA PRO A 299 8.08 -2.14 -13.82
C PRO A 299 8.05 -3.34 -12.87
N GLY A 300 6.89 -3.60 -12.26
CA GLY A 300 6.68 -4.73 -11.36
C GLY A 300 7.20 -4.53 -9.93
N ILE A 301 7.71 -3.35 -9.57
CA ILE A 301 8.18 -3.02 -8.23
C ILE A 301 7.33 -1.89 -7.65
N ASN A 302 6.90 -2.05 -6.40
CA ASN A 302 6.32 -0.99 -5.60
C ASN A 302 7.44 -0.29 -4.82
N LEU A 303 7.57 1.02 -5.01
CA LEU A 303 8.44 1.88 -4.22
C LEU A 303 7.63 2.56 -3.12
N TYR A 304 7.94 2.23 -1.87
CA TYR A 304 7.48 2.99 -0.72
C TYR A 304 8.50 4.08 -0.36
N VAL A 305 8.04 5.31 -0.14
CA VAL A 305 8.88 6.44 0.31
C VAL A 305 8.38 6.91 1.66
N ILE A 306 8.98 6.42 2.73
CA ILE A 306 8.52 6.69 4.09
C ILE A 306 9.26 7.93 4.61
N PRO A 307 8.59 9.07 4.82
CA PRO A 307 9.25 10.23 5.41
C PRO A 307 9.47 10.04 6.90
N GLU A 308 10.65 10.45 7.34
CA GLU A 308 11.01 10.64 8.74
C GLU A 308 11.29 12.11 8.99
N ILE A 309 10.55 12.68 9.95
CA ILE A 309 10.82 14.04 10.43
C ILE A 309 12.03 13.96 11.34
N VAL A 310 13.16 14.47 10.87
CA VAL A 310 14.39 14.54 11.67
C VAL A 310 14.27 15.76 12.58
N ALA A 311 13.67 15.57 13.74
CA ALA A 311 13.67 16.58 14.78
C ALA A 311 15.10 16.72 15.33
N PHE A 312 15.83 17.77 14.94
CA PHE A 312 16.86 18.28 15.83
C PHE A 312 16.17 18.64 17.15
N HIS A 313 16.56 17.98 18.23
CA HIS A 313 16.04 18.17 19.58
C HIS A 313 15.73 19.64 19.89
N GLN A 314 14.46 20.05 19.82
CA GLN A 314 13.87 21.14 20.61
C GLN A 314 12.37 21.28 20.32
N THR A 315 11.65 21.57 21.39
CA THR A 315 10.21 21.42 21.63
C THR A 315 9.29 22.36 20.86
N ASN A 316 9.74 23.09 19.84
CA ASN A 316 8.93 24.08 19.10
C ASN A 316 9.39 24.22 17.65
N TYR A 317 9.28 23.16 16.83
CA TYR A 317 9.35 23.35 15.37
C TYR A 317 7.94 23.45 14.82
N GLN A 318 7.60 24.66 14.32
CA GLN A 318 6.62 24.78 13.26
C GLN A 318 7.17 23.94 12.10
N THR A 319 6.61 22.77 11.88
CA THR A 319 6.76 22.06 10.61
C THR A 319 6.43 23.06 9.51
N SER A 320 7.31 23.22 8.52
CA SER A 320 7.00 24.14 7.43
C SER A 320 5.68 23.71 6.79
N GLU A 321 4.86 24.66 6.33
CA GLU A 321 3.59 24.36 5.64
C GLU A 321 3.82 23.32 4.51
N LEU A 322 4.95 23.42 3.81
CA LEU A 322 5.37 22.47 2.77
C LEU A 322 5.62 21.03 3.27
N THR A 323 6.00 20.87 4.54
CA THR A 323 6.19 19.55 5.17
C THR A 323 4.84 18.98 5.58
N GLU A 324 3.95 19.79 6.15
CA GLU A 324 2.59 19.36 6.51
C GLU A 324 1.80 19.00 5.26
N GLU A 325 1.82 19.84 4.24
CA GLU A 325 1.20 19.59 2.94
C GLU A 325 1.72 18.28 2.33
N PHE A 326 3.03 18.01 2.41
CA PHE A 326 3.60 16.75 1.90
C PHE A 326 3.12 15.53 2.70
N LEU A 327 3.05 15.63 4.02
CA LEU A 327 2.56 14.55 4.87
C LEU A 327 1.06 14.29 4.66
N GLU A 328 0.30 15.33 4.30
CA GLU A 328 -1.11 15.22 3.97
C GLU A 328 -1.37 14.71 2.55
N SER A 329 -0.67 15.23 1.54
CA SER A 329 -0.87 14.90 0.12
C SER A 329 -0.23 13.57 -0.29
N GLY A 330 0.91 13.21 0.30
CA GLY A 330 1.68 12.03 -0.07
C GLY A 330 2.38 12.15 -1.42
N ILE A 331 2.60 11.02 -2.08
CA ILE A 331 3.34 10.92 -3.36
C ILE A 331 2.54 10.25 -4.49
N LYS A 332 1.30 9.85 -4.23
CA LYS A 332 0.58 8.91 -5.11
C LYS A 332 0.36 9.46 -6.52
N ASN A 333 0.14 10.77 -6.64
CA ASN A 333 -0.07 11.47 -7.91
C ASN A 333 1.18 12.22 -8.38
N GLU A 334 2.32 11.98 -7.75
CA GLU A 334 3.53 12.73 -8.03
C GLU A 334 4.24 12.19 -9.28
N ARG A 335 4.30 13.01 -10.33
CA ARG A 335 4.95 12.66 -11.59
C ARG A 335 6.47 12.80 -11.49
N LEU A 336 6.95 13.83 -10.80
CA LEU A 336 8.37 14.11 -10.59
C LEU A 336 8.72 13.88 -9.12
N LEU A 337 8.63 12.62 -8.71
CA LEU A 337 8.80 12.17 -7.34
C LEU A 337 10.12 12.63 -6.75
N PHE A 338 11.24 12.21 -7.33
CA PHE A 338 12.56 12.44 -6.74
C PHE A 338 12.95 13.91 -6.78
N GLU A 339 12.55 14.63 -7.82
CA GLU A 339 12.73 16.08 -7.87
C GLU A 339 11.92 16.78 -6.76
N ASN A 340 10.67 16.40 -6.54
CA ASN A 340 9.85 16.99 -5.49
C ASN A 340 10.33 16.61 -4.08
N LEU A 341 10.94 15.44 -3.90
CA LEU A 341 11.63 15.07 -2.66
C LEU A 341 12.93 15.88 -2.48
N ALA A 342 13.68 16.12 -3.55
CA ALA A 342 14.93 16.89 -3.55
C ALA A 342 14.73 18.37 -3.20
N ARG A 343 13.58 18.94 -3.56
CA ARG A 343 13.19 20.32 -3.22
C ARG A 343 12.82 20.50 -1.74
N ARG A 344 12.60 19.42 -0.99
CA ARG A 344 12.20 19.52 0.42
C ARG A 344 13.37 20.01 1.29
N GLY A 345 13.03 20.79 2.32
CA GLY A 345 14.01 21.40 3.25
C GLY A 345 14.78 20.39 4.10
N VAL A 346 15.70 20.88 4.92
CA VAL A 346 16.71 20.09 5.69
C VAL A 346 16.10 19.41 6.95
N GLY A 347 14.81 19.05 6.93
CA GLY A 347 14.10 18.46 8.09
C GLY A 347 13.50 17.08 7.84
N LEU A 348 13.65 16.54 6.63
CA LEU A 348 13.09 15.24 6.24
C LEU A 348 14.20 14.32 5.74
N ASN A 349 14.20 13.11 6.32
CA ASN A 349 14.85 11.95 5.74
C ASN A 349 13.79 11.06 5.11
N PHE A 350 14.20 10.25 4.14
CA PHE A 350 13.34 9.31 3.45
C PHE A 350 13.90 7.91 3.56
N HIS A 351 13.03 6.96 3.89
CA HIS A 351 13.33 5.53 3.80
C HIS A 351 12.68 4.98 2.55
N PHE A 352 13.46 4.41 1.65
CA PHE A 352 12.99 3.82 0.40
C PHE A 352 12.90 2.31 0.53
N LEU A 353 11.70 1.75 0.41
CA LEU A 353 11.46 0.31 0.46
C LEU A 353 10.94 -0.18 -0.90
N PHE A 354 11.75 -1.01 -1.56
CA PHE A 354 11.45 -1.60 -2.86
C PHE A 354 10.89 -3.01 -2.67
N THR A 355 9.65 -3.22 -3.12
CA THR A 355 8.97 -4.51 -2.94
C THR A 355 8.32 -5.04 -4.20
N GLU A 356 8.15 -6.35 -4.26
CA GLU A 356 7.38 -7.03 -5.29
C GLU A 356 6.29 -7.87 -4.64
N THR A 357 5.06 -7.76 -5.16
CA THR A 357 3.94 -8.58 -4.69
C THR A 357 3.81 -9.80 -5.58
N ASN A 358 4.25 -10.97 -5.08
CA ASN A 358 4.05 -12.25 -5.77
C ASN A 358 2.93 -13.04 -5.07
N ARG A 359 1.75 -13.08 -5.71
CA ARG A 359 0.50 -13.70 -5.21
C ARG A 359 -0.03 -13.13 -3.89
N ALA A 360 0.53 -13.57 -2.78
CA ALA A 360 0.18 -13.18 -1.41
C ALA A 360 1.43 -12.87 -0.57
N GLN A 361 2.61 -13.08 -1.13
CA GLN A 361 3.89 -12.79 -0.51
C GLN A 361 4.39 -11.42 -0.98
N VAL A 362 4.86 -10.63 -0.02
CA VAL A 362 5.61 -9.41 -0.29
C VAL A 362 7.09 -9.76 -0.22
N ILE A 363 7.79 -9.60 -1.34
CA ILE A 363 9.24 -9.78 -1.44
C ILE A 363 9.87 -8.40 -1.28
N VAL A 364 10.79 -8.25 -0.32
CA VAL A 364 11.58 -7.04 -0.17
C VAL A 364 12.86 -7.22 -0.96
N HIS A 365 13.09 -6.33 -1.92
CA HIS A 365 14.31 -6.30 -2.73
C HIS A 365 15.39 -5.47 -2.05
N TYR A 366 15.05 -4.25 -1.68
CA TYR A 366 15.95 -3.31 -0.99
C TYR A 366 15.18 -2.46 0.03
N LEU A 367 15.85 -2.15 1.13
CA LEU A 367 15.48 -1.09 2.07
C LEU A 367 16.68 -0.15 2.17
N VAL A 368 16.51 1.10 1.74
CA VAL A 368 17.51 2.15 1.90
C VAL A 368 16.99 3.12 2.95
N GLU A 369 17.65 3.17 4.10
CA GLU A 369 17.26 4.03 5.21
C GLU A 369 18.00 5.39 5.16
N ASP A 370 17.43 6.40 5.80
CA ASP A 370 18.10 7.68 6.12
C ASP A 370 18.60 8.51 4.92
N VAL A 371 17.87 8.50 3.81
CA VAL A 371 18.22 9.32 2.64
C VAL A 371 17.71 10.75 2.79
N SER A 372 18.62 11.70 2.97
CA SER A 372 18.28 13.12 3.10
C SER A 372 17.85 13.77 1.76
N SER A 373 17.02 14.81 1.83
CA SER A 373 16.70 15.66 0.66
C SER A 373 17.95 16.29 0.02
N CYS A 374 18.97 16.60 0.83
CA CYS A 374 20.26 17.09 0.35
C CYS A 374 20.94 16.11 -0.61
N ARG A 375 20.89 14.80 -0.32
CA ARG A 375 21.45 13.78 -1.21
C ARG A 375 20.72 13.73 -2.54
N LEU A 376 19.39 13.79 -2.52
CA LEU A 376 18.59 13.81 -3.75
C LEU A 376 18.89 15.05 -4.60
N ARG A 377 19.01 16.22 -3.96
CA ARG A 377 19.41 17.46 -4.63
C ARG A 377 20.80 17.39 -5.22
N GLU A 378 21.78 16.80 -4.53
CA GLU A 378 23.11 16.58 -5.08
C GLU A 378 23.07 15.73 -6.36
N LEU A 379 22.31 14.62 -6.34
CA LEU A 379 22.14 13.76 -7.52
C LEU A 379 21.46 14.51 -8.68
N GLN A 380 20.43 15.31 -8.39
CA GLN A 380 19.75 16.16 -9.38
C GLN A 380 20.74 17.13 -10.04
N GLU A 381 21.57 17.84 -9.27
CA GLU A 381 22.53 18.81 -9.82
C GLU A 381 23.61 18.12 -10.66
N ILE A 382 24.11 16.97 -10.23
CA ILE A 382 25.06 16.19 -11.05
C ILE A 382 24.42 15.74 -12.37
N TRP A 383 23.13 15.36 -12.36
CA TRP A 383 22.42 15.01 -13.58
C TRP A 383 22.24 16.20 -14.52
N LYS A 384 21.86 17.37 -14.00
CA LYS A 384 21.76 18.61 -14.80
C LYS A 384 23.07 18.94 -15.51
N GLU A 385 24.22 18.73 -14.86
CA GLU A 385 25.52 18.92 -15.52
C GLU A 385 25.80 17.91 -16.63
N THR A 386 25.43 16.65 -16.43
CA THR A 386 25.50 15.65 -17.50
C THR A 386 24.59 16.07 -18.66
N CYS A 387 23.35 16.51 -18.41
CA CYS A 387 22.49 17.02 -19.48
C CYS A 387 23.15 18.17 -20.24
N ALA A 388 23.72 19.17 -19.54
CA ALA A 388 24.40 20.29 -20.15
C ALA A 388 25.59 19.86 -21.04
N ALA A 389 26.35 18.84 -20.63
CA ALA A 389 27.46 18.31 -21.40
C ALA A 389 27.02 17.65 -22.73
N PHE A 390 25.79 17.12 -22.79
CA PHE A 390 25.24 16.40 -23.96
C PHE A 390 24.21 17.22 -24.76
N GLN A 391 23.86 18.43 -24.32
CA GLN A 391 22.79 19.29 -24.87
C GLN A 391 23.14 20.11 -26.11
N LYS A 392 24.33 19.95 -26.71
CA LYS A 392 24.84 20.85 -27.76
C LYS A 392 23.99 21.01 -29.04
N ASN A 393 22.83 20.35 -29.25
CA ASN A 393 22.09 20.41 -30.54
C ASN A 393 20.56 20.11 -30.50
N VAL A 394 19.79 20.48 -29.47
CA VAL A 394 18.32 20.22 -29.51
C VAL A 394 17.52 21.42 -29.00
N GLU A 395 16.91 22.17 -29.93
CA GLU A 395 16.15 23.41 -29.69
C GLU A 395 14.77 23.22 -29.00
N ASN A 396 14.39 22.00 -28.60
CA ASN A 396 13.09 21.74 -27.98
C ASN A 396 13.18 20.58 -27.01
N GLU A 397 13.72 20.81 -25.82
CA GLU A 397 13.64 19.83 -24.73
C GLU A 397 12.76 20.33 -23.59
N HIS A 398 11.81 19.49 -23.20
CA HIS A 398 10.96 19.70 -22.03
C HIS A 398 11.82 19.85 -20.77
N GLU A 399 11.44 20.79 -19.92
CA GLU A 399 12.09 21.13 -18.65
C GLU A 399 12.34 19.88 -17.75
N ASP A 400 11.43 18.90 -17.82
CA ASP A 400 11.49 17.62 -17.10
C ASP A 400 12.70 16.73 -17.48
N ARG A 401 13.39 16.97 -18.61
CA ARG A 401 14.47 16.07 -19.08
C ARG A 401 15.58 15.95 -18.03
N CYS A 402 15.90 17.06 -17.39
CA CYS A 402 17.01 17.16 -16.45
C CYS A 402 16.59 16.83 -15.00
N SER A 403 15.44 16.16 -14.82
CA SER A 403 14.95 15.69 -13.51
C SER A 403 15.64 14.40 -13.04
N LEU A 404 15.75 14.23 -11.72
CA LEU A 404 16.27 13.02 -11.09
C LEU A 404 15.40 11.80 -11.40
N ASP A 405 14.09 12.01 -11.51
CA ASP A 405 13.13 11.01 -11.98
C ASP A 405 13.51 10.47 -13.35
N ASN A 406 13.92 11.36 -14.26
CA ASN A 406 14.23 10.99 -15.63
C ASN A 406 15.55 10.21 -15.73
N VAL A 407 16.58 10.53 -14.93
CA VAL A 407 17.81 9.71 -14.92
C VAL A 407 17.58 8.34 -14.31
N PHE A 408 16.75 8.22 -13.25
CA PHE A 408 16.38 6.91 -12.71
C PHE A 408 15.56 6.09 -13.71
N GLY A 409 14.59 6.71 -14.38
CA GLY A 409 13.87 6.10 -15.49
C GLY A 409 14.80 5.68 -16.63
N LEU A 410 15.79 6.51 -16.98
CA LEU A 410 16.77 6.22 -18.03
C LEU A 410 17.68 5.05 -17.66
N ILE A 411 18.13 4.95 -16.41
CA ILE A 411 18.90 3.79 -15.90
C ILE A 411 18.10 2.50 -16.10
N VAL A 412 16.81 2.51 -15.74
CA VAL A 412 15.91 1.37 -15.90
C VAL A 412 15.76 1.02 -17.38
N VAL A 413 15.36 1.98 -18.22
CA VAL A 413 15.17 1.77 -19.66
C VAL A 413 16.44 1.24 -20.31
N MET A 414 17.60 1.80 -19.95
CA MET A 414 18.90 1.38 -20.46
C MET A 414 19.18 -0.08 -20.12
N LEU A 415 19.08 -0.48 -18.85
CA LEU A 415 19.41 -1.85 -18.44
C LEU A 415 18.42 -2.86 -19.02
N PHE A 416 17.12 -2.52 -19.07
CA PHE A 416 16.13 -3.36 -19.76
C PHE A 416 16.42 -3.47 -21.26
N SER A 417 16.95 -2.43 -21.91
CA SER A 417 17.32 -2.51 -23.33
C SER A 417 18.50 -3.44 -23.63
N LEU A 418 19.26 -3.85 -22.60
CA LEU A 418 20.31 -4.86 -22.69
C LEU A 418 19.80 -6.29 -22.44
N SER A 419 18.54 -6.44 -22.01
CA SER A 419 17.93 -7.76 -21.79
C SER A 419 17.61 -8.45 -23.12
N GLY A 420 17.79 -9.78 -23.15
CA GLY A 420 17.31 -10.60 -24.26
C GLY A 420 15.78 -10.76 -24.25
N LYS A 421 15.26 -11.60 -25.15
CA LYS A 421 13.82 -11.91 -25.21
C LYS A 421 13.31 -12.74 -24.02
N GLY A 422 14.21 -13.32 -23.22
CA GLY A 422 13.87 -14.19 -22.08
C GLY A 422 13.45 -13.41 -20.83
N GLU A 423 12.46 -13.93 -20.10
CA GLU A 423 11.99 -13.32 -18.84
C GLU A 423 13.07 -13.33 -17.74
N GLN A 424 13.92 -14.36 -17.69
CA GLN A 424 15.02 -14.42 -16.72
C GLN A 424 16.03 -13.27 -16.92
N ASP A 425 16.36 -12.95 -18.16
CA ASP A 425 17.26 -11.82 -18.47
C ASP A 425 16.65 -10.48 -18.03
N LYS A 426 15.35 -10.30 -18.22
CA LYS A 426 14.64 -9.09 -17.76
C LYS A 426 14.68 -8.97 -16.24
N THR A 427 14.49 -10.08 -15.51
CA THR A 427 14.62 -10.09 -14.05
C THR A 427 16.04 -9.69 -13.62
N VAL A 428 17.08 -10.25 -14.23
CA VAL A 428 18.48 -9.89 -13.92
C VAL A 428 18.75 -8.40 -14.17
N MET A 429 18.26 -7.86 -15.29
CA MET A 429 18.44 -6.43 -15.60
C MET A 429 17.66 -5.52 -14.64
N ARG A 430 16.47 -5.95 -14.21
CA ARG A 430 15.69 -5.26 -13.18
C ARG A 430 16.45 -5.20 -11.85
N GLU A 431 17.02 -6.32 -11.41
CA GLU A 431 17.82 -6.37 -10.17
C GLU A 431 19.07 -5.49 -10.26
N LYS A 432 19.76 -5.47 -11.42
CA LYS A 432 20.89 -4.56 -11.65
C LYS A 432 20.46 -3.09 -11.63
N ALA A 433 19.30 -2.75 -12.18
CA ALA A 433 18.78 -1.38 -12.15
C ALA A 433 18.46 -0.94 -10.73
N LEU A 434 17.81 -1.81 -9.96
CA LEU A 434 17.55 -1.60 -8.54
C LEU A 434 18.85 -1.39 -7.75
N ALA A 435 19.86 -2.23 -7.97
CA ALA A 435 21.16 -2.12 -7.29
C ALA A 435 21.83 -0.77 -7.56
N VAL A 436 21.82 -0.28 -8.81
CA VAL A 436 22.37 1.03 -9.17
C VAL A 436 21.61 2.16 -8.49
N ILE A 437 20.27 2.17 -8.57
CA ILE A 437 19.45 3.22 -7.95
C ILE A 437 19.63 3.23 -6.43
N CYS A 438 19.60 2.06 -5.78
CA CYS A 438 19.80 1.93 -4.34
C CYS A 438 21.19 2.38 -3.93
N ALA A 439 22.22 2.07 -4.72
CA ALA A 439 23.57 2.57 -4.47
C ALA A 439 23.63 4.11 -4.57
N LEU A 440 22.99 4.72 -5.57
CA LEU A 440 22.93 6.18 -5.70
C LEU A 440 22.24 6.83 -4.48
N LEU A 441 21.08 6.29 -4.07
CA LEU A 441 20.31 6.77 -2.92
C LEU A 441 21.10 6.65 -1.62
N ASN A 442 21.73 5.50 -1.38
CA ASN A 442 22.53 5.24 -0.17
C ASN A 442 23.90 5.93 -0.19
N ASN A 443 24.15 6.79 -1.18
CA ASN A 443 25.45 7.37 -1.45
C ASN A 443 26.57 6.32 -1.53
N ASN A 444 26.32 5.13 -2.06
CA ASN A 444 27.31 4.07 -2.32
C ASN A 444 27.98 4.23 -3.70
N ARG A 445 29.22 3.72 -3.83
CA ARG A 445 29.93 3.70 -5.11
C ARG A 445 29.24 2.73 -6.07
N VAL A 446 29.03 3.16 -7.31
CA VAL A 446 28.51 2.30 -8.37
C VAL A 446 29.68 1.74 -9.19
N ASP A 447 29.71 0.43 -9.46
CA ASP A 447 30.71 -0.15 -10.37
C ASP A 447 30.39 0.18 -11.83
N VAL A 448 30.91 1.34 -12.27
CA VAL A 448 30.74 1.80 -13.64
C VAL A 448 31.48 0.91 -14.65
N VAL A 449 32.55 0.20 -14.22
CA VAL A 449 33.30 -0.69 -15.11
C VAL A 449 32.47 -1.93 -15.44
N GLU A 450 31.79 -2.50 -14.45
CA GLU A 450 30.86 -3.61 -14.67
C GLU A 450 29.72 -3.21 -15.63
N ILE A 451 29.13 -2.02 -15.42
CA ILE A 451 28.05 -1.51 -16.29
C ILE A 451 28.53 -1.33 -17.73
N LYS A 452 29.71 -0.73 -17.94
CA LYS A 452 30.32 -0.59 -19.27
C LYS A 452 30.59 -1.95 -19.92
N ARG A 453 31.13 -2.91 -19.15
CA ARG A 453 31.38 -4.27 -19.63
C ARG A 453 30.09 -4.94 -20.08
N LEU A 454 29.02 -4.81 -19.29
CA LEU A 454 27.70 -5.34 -19.62
C LEU A 454 27.13 -4.75 -20.91
N MET A 455 27.30 -3.44 -21.12
CA MET A 455 26.87 -2.78 -22.36
C MET A 455 27.64 -3.34 -23.57
N VAL A 456 28.97 -3.34 -23.49
CA VAL A 456 29.85 -3.75 -24.60
C VAL A 456 29.64 -5.21 -24.99
N THR A 457 29.45 -6.11 -24.04
CA THR A 457 29.21 -7.54 -24.34
C THR A 457 27.89 -7.79 -25.06
N ARG A 458 26.91 -6.88 -24.94
CA ARG A 458 25.60 -7.01 -25.60
C ARG A 458 25.52 -6.27 -26.94
N PHE A 459 26.41 -5.32 -27.22
CA PHE A 459 26.35 -4.48 -28.43
C PHE A 459 26.33 -5.28 -29.74
N ALA A 460 27.16 -6.32 -29.87
CA ALA A 460 27.19 -7.12 -31.08
C ALA A 460 25.78 -7.69 -31.42
N GLY A 461 25.10 -8.27 -30.44
CA GLY A 461 23.74 -8.79 -30.63
C GLY A 461 22.70 -7.70 -30.88
N LEU A 462 22.79 -6.57 -30.18
CA LEU A 462 21.84 -5.46 -30.31
C LEU A 462 21.95 -4.74 -31.66
N PHE A 463 23.16 -4.57 -32.20
CA PHE A 463 23.37 -3.90 -33.49
C PHE A 463 22.98 -4.77 -34.68
N THR A 464 22.97 -6.09 -34.50
CA THR A 464 22.44 -7.03 -35.50
C THR A 464 20.92 -7.19 -35.44
N ASP A 465 20.25 -6.69 -34.39
CA ASP A 465 18.79 -6.79 -34.23
C ASP A 465 18.08 -5.62 -34.93
N PRO A 466 17.35 -5.85 -36.04
CA PRO A 466 16.64 -4.80 -36.77
C PRO A 466 15.56 -4.12 -35.92
N ASP A 467 14.90 -4.87 -35.03
CA ASP A 467 13.83 -4.34 -34.17
C ASP A 467 14.42 -3.46 -33.04
N TRP A 468 15.68 -3.69 -32.64
CA TRP A 468 16.36 -2.80 -31.71
C TRP A 468 16.82 -1.51 -32.37
N MET A 469 17.37 -1.61 -33.59
CA MET A 469 17.85 -0.47 -34.37
C MET A 469 16.70 0.44 -34.83
N ARG A 470 15.63 -0.15 -35.36
CA ARG A 470 14.45 0.53 -35.89
C ARG A 470 13.18 -0.20 -35.45
N PRO A 471 12.72 0.02 -34.21
CA PRO A 471 11.55 -0.68 -33.69
C PRO A 471 10.30 -0.37 -34.52
N LYS A 472 9.56 -1.43 -34.88
CA LYS A 472 8.30 -1.34 -35.64
C LYS A 472 7.12 -0.88 -34.79
N GLU A 473 7.16 -1.12 -33.48
CA GLU A 473 6.12 -0.70 -32.56
C GLU A 473 6.19 0.80 -32.28
N LYS A 474 5.06 1.50 -32.44
CA LYS A 474 4.93 2.92 -32.10
C LYS A 474 5.26 3.14 -30.61
N GLY A 475 6.14 4.09 -30.33
CA GLY A 475 6.54 4.48 -28.97
C GLY A 475 7.81 3.81 -28.42
N LYS A 476 8.39 2.82 -29.11
CA LYS A 476 9.69 2.25 -28.72
C LYS A 476 10.85 3.13 -29.20
N MET A 477 11.81 3.37 -28.30
CA MET A 477 13.00 4.17 -28.62
C MET A 477 13.97 3.42 -29.56
N PRO A 478 14.44 4.03 -30.65
CA PRO A 478 15.47 3.47 -31.52
C PRO A 478 16.81 3.27 -30.80
N GLY A 479 17.61 2.32 -31.30
CA GLY A 479 18.94 2.00 -30.78
C GLY A 479 19.87 3.21 -30.62
N LYS A 480 19.85 4.15 -31.57
CA LYS A 480 20.63 5.41 -31.49
C LYS A 480 20.28 6.24 -30.25
N ILE A 481 19.00 6.35 -29.90
CA ILE A 481 18.55 7.10 -28.72
C ILE A 481 18.97 6.36 -27.44
N LYS A 482 18.83 5.04 -27.44
CA LYS A 482 19.28 4.19 -26.31
C LYS A 482 20.78 4.32 -26.07
N LEU A 483 21.62 4.34 -27.12
CA LEU A 483 23.07 4.55 -26.99
C LEU A 483 23.40 5.93 -26.41
N LYS A 484 22.70 6.99 -26.84
CA LYS A 484 22.85 8.31 -26.24
C LYS A 484 22.55 8.26 -24.74
N GLY A 485 21.43 7.63 -24.38
CA GLY A 485 21.05 7.42 -22.98
C GLY A 485 22.08 6.61 -22.18
N MET A 486 22.67 5.58 -22.77
CA MET A 486 23.76 4.80 -22.14
C MET A 486 24.99 5.68 -21.84
N MET A 487 25.39 6.53 -22.78
CA MET A 487 26.52 7.44 -22.59
C MET A 487 26.23 8.47 -21.50
N GLU A 488 25.02 9.04 -21.48
CA GLU A 488 24.58 9.99 -20.46
C GLU A 488 24.58 9.33 -19.06
N VAL A 489 24.00 8.13 -18.93
CA VAL A 489 23.99 7.40 -17.65
C VAL A 489 25.43 7.10 -17.19
N VAL A 490 26.31 6.66 -18.08
CA VAL A 490 27.70 6.37 -17.72
C VAL A 490 28.43 7.64 -17.27
N ASP A 491 28.27 8.76 -17.97
CA ASP A 491 28.84 10.05 -17.55
C ASP A 491 28.32 10.48 -16.17
N PHE A 492 27.00 10.42 -15.97
CA PHE A 492 26.37 10.71 -14.69
C PHE A 492 26.96 9.87 -13.55
N LEU A 493 27.01 8.54 -13.71
CA LEU A 493 27.54 7.63 -12.69
C LEU A 493 29.02 7.90 -12.40
N MET A 494 29.82 8.25 -13.42
CA MET A 494 31.21 8.63 -13.22
C MET A 494 31.34 9.94 -12.42
N ARG A 495 30.50 10.94 -12.70
CA ARG A 495 30.48 12.21 -11.94
C ARG A 495 30.07 11.99 -10.49
N VAL A 496 29.03 11.19 -10.23
CA VAL A 496 28.61 10.84 -8.88
C VAL A 496 29.75 10.18 -8.11
N ASN A 497 30.43 9.19 -8.71
CA ASN A 497 31.55 8.52 -8.07
C ASN A 497 32.74 9.45 -7.79
N ARG A 498 33.02 10.44 -8.65
CA ARG A 498 34.13 11.40 -8.46
C ARG A 498 33.85 12.43 -7.37
N ARG A 499 32.59 12.83 -7.20
CA ARG A 499 32.19 13.90 -6.27
C ARG A 499 31.85 13.41 -4.87
N ARG A 500 31.89 12.10 -4.65
CA ARG A 500 31.91 11.55 -3.29
C ARG A 500 33.08 12.18 -2.56
N LYS A 501 32.78 12.98 -1.55
CA LYS A 501 33.74 13.28 -0.50
C LYS A 501 33.99 11.96 0.21
N ASP A 502 35.21 11.45 0.14
CA ASP A 502 35.61 10.40 1.07
C ASP A 502 35.34 10.91 2.50
N GLU A 503 34.98 10.01 3.42
CA GLU A 503 34.79 10.34 4.84
C GLU A 503 36.06 10.96 5.48
N SER A 504 37.17 11.01 4.75
CA SER A 504 38.43 11.68 5.07
C SER A 504 38.51 13.17 4.67
N GLY A 505 37.51 13.72 3.96
CA GLY A 505 37.49 15.13 3.54
C GLY A 505 38.51 15.50 2.46
N LEU A 506 39.18 14.52 1.84
CA LEU A 506 40.09 14.75 0.72
C LEU A 506 39.36 14.39 -0.59
N VAL A 507 39.28 15.38 -1.49
CA VAL A 507 38.85 15.16 -2.87
C VAL A 507 39.97 14.38 -3.57
N SER A 508 39.66 13.17 -4.06
CA SER A 508 40.57 12.36 -4.86
C SER A 508 40.68 12.86 -6.30
#